data_AF-A0A919U9U5-F1
#
_entry.id   AF-A0A919U9U5-F1
#
_cell.length_a   1.000
_cell.length_b   1.000
_cell.length_c   1.000
_cell.angle_alpha   90.00
_cell.angle_beta   90.00
_cell.angle_gamma   90.00
#
_symmetry.space_group_name_H-M   'P 1'
#
loop_
_entity.id
_entity.type
_entity.pdbx_description
1 polymer ?
#
loop_
_entity_poly.entity_id
_entity_poly.type
_entity_poly.pdbx_seq_one_letter_code
_entity_poly.pdbx_strand_id
1 'polypeptide(L)'
;MWAQAGGLPLLLDDGGHRYLHGNGITPYAQVATDGTIECLHTGALGSVRTITDAADTVVATNTFGCGVTLVPTLTLLVDLTHQRH
;
A
#
# COMPACT_ATOMS: atom_id res chain seq x y z
N MET A 1 23.46 12.52 -18.13
CA MET A 1 22.03 12.80 -17.83
C MET A 1 21.28 11.51 -18.17
N TRP A 2 20.86 10.77 -17.16
CA TRP A 2 20.36 9.40 -17.30
C TRP A 2 18.85 9.47 -17.54
N ALA A 3 18.49 9.51 -18.82
CA ALA A 3 17.13 9.29 -19.28
C ALA A 3 16.96 7.80 -19.56
N GLN A 4 16.13 7.13 -18.79
CA GLN A 4 15.62 5.80 -19.14
C GLN A 4 14.14 5.96 -19.48
N ALA A 5 13.88 6.33 -20.73
CA ALA A 5 12.53 6.32 -21.29
C ALA A 5 12.18 4.90 -21.73
N GLY A 6 11.12 4.34 -21.14
CA GLY A 6 10.38 3.20 -21.70
C GLY A 6 10.45 1.91 -20.88
N GLY A 7 9.52 1.76 -19.93
CA GLY A 7 8.99 0.44 -19.54
C GLY A 7 9.40 -0.14 -18.19
N LEU A 8 10.39 0.43 -17.50
CA LEU A 8 10.75 -0.02 -16.15
C LEU A 8 10.19 0.96 -15.12
N PRO A 9 9.50 0.46 -14.07
CA PRO A 9 8.91 1.31 -13.06
C PRO A 9 9.96 2.19 -12.37
N LEU A 10 9.61 3.46 -12.17
CA LEU A 10 10.48 4.40 -11.46
C LEU A 10 10.56 3.97 -10.00
N LEU A 11 11.79 3.78 -9.50
CA LEU A 11 12.06 3.49 -8.10
C LEU A 11 12.37 4.81 -7.37
N LEU A 12 11.51 5.20 -6.43
CA LEU A 12 11.80 6.28 -5.48
C LEU A 12 12.17 5.66 -4.14
N ASP A 13 13.22 6.17 -3.49
CA ASP A 13 13.67 5.72 -2.18
C ASP A 13 13.67 6.92 -1.23
N ASP A 14 13.01 6.79 -0.07
CA ASP A 14 12.94 7.85 0.95
C ASP A 14 13.75 7.53 2.22
N GLY A 15 14.56 6.46 2.20
CA GLY A 15 15.33 5.95 3.32
C GLY A 15 14.58 4.99 4.25
N GLY A 16 13.23 4.97 4.20
CA GLY A 16 12.40 4.00 4.90
C GLY A 16 11.75 2.98 3.97
N HIS A 17 11.44 3.39 2.75
CA HIS A 17 10.74 2.61 1.75
C HIS A 17 11.29 2.86 0.34
N ARG A 18 11.19 1.82 -0.47
CA ARG A 18 11.36 1.87 -1.92
C ARG A 18 10.00 1.75 -2.58
N TYR A 19 9.65 2.73 -3.41
CA TYR A 19 8.37 2.84 -4.08
C TYR A 19 8.49 2.46 -5.56
N LEU A 20 7.62 1.56 -6.01
CA LEU A 20 7.52 1.14 -7.38
C LEU A 20 6.41 1.92 -8.09
N HIS A 21 6.76 2.73 -9.10
CA HIS A 21 5.80 3.55 -9.84
C HIS A 21 5.64 3.09 -11.29
N GLY A 22 4.42 3.11 -11.81
CA GLY A 22 4.17 2.93 -13.25
C GLY A 22 4.27 4.22 -14.05
N ASN A 23 3.54 4.24 -15.17
CA ASN A 23 3.34 5.46 -15.95
C ASN A 23 2.36 6.38 -15.21
N GLY A 24 2.88 7.14 -14.24
CA GLY A 24 2.11 8.01 -13.36
C GLY A 24 2.90 8.35 -12.10
N ILE A 25 2.33 9.22 -11.25
CA ILE A 25 2.95 9.62 -9.98
C ILE A 25 2.58 8.71 -8.81
N THR A 26 1.53 7.90 -8.95
CA THR A 26 1.06 7.04 -7.85
C THR A 26 1.83 5.71 -7.83
N PRO A 27 2.40 5.32 -6.68
CA PRO A 27 3.09 4.04 -6.56
C PRO A 27 2.10 2.86 -6.58
N TYR A 28 2.53 1.73 -7.13
CA TYR A 28 1.80 0.46 -7.13
C TYR A 28 2.25 -0.47 -6.01
N ALA A 29 3.47 -0.31 -5.52
CA ALA A 29 3.99 -1.05 -4.39
C ALA A 29 4.98 -0.21 -3.60
N GLN A 30 5.10 -0.51 -2.31
CA GLN A 30 6.19 -0.04 -1.47
C GLN A 30 6.88 -1.22 -0.81
N VAL A 31 8.19 -1.08 -0.60
CA VAL A 31 9.02 -2.10 0.05
C VAL A 31 9.79 -1.43 1.18
N ALA A 32 9.50 -1.82 2.42
CA ALA A 32 10.22 -1.34 3.59
C ALA A 32 11.67 -1.84 3.61
N THR A 33 12.51 -1.21 4.45
CA THR A 33 13.92 -1.60 4.62
C THR A 33 14.10 -3.04 5.12
N ASP A 34 13.13 -3.57 5.87
CA ASP A 34 13.11 -4.97 6.34
C ASP A 34 12.66 -5.98 5.26
N GLY A 35 12.30 -5.50 4.06
CA GLY A 35 11.84 -6.31 2.94
C GLY A 35 10.33 -6.56 2.91
N THR A 36 9.55 -6.01 3.84
CA THR A 36 8.09 -6.07 3.80
C THR A 36 7.57 -5.39 2.54
N ILE A 37 6.71 -6.07 1.78
CA ILE A 37 6.11 -5.58 0.54
C ILE A 37 4.63 -5.29 0.79
N GLU A 38 4.19 -4.11 0.38
CA GLU A 38 2.80 -3.71 0.36
C GLU A 38 2.40 -3.26 -1.05
N CYS A 39 1.33 -3.85 -1.59
CA CYS A 39 0.73 -3.50 -2.86
C CYS A 39 -0.36 -2.43 -2.65
N LEU A 40 -0.28 -1.33 -3.39
CA LEU A 40 -1.09 -0.13 -3.22
C LEU A 40 -2.16 -0.05 -4.32
N HIS A 41 -3.42 -0.30 -3.94
CA HIS A 41 -4.54 -0.31 -4.89
C HIS A 41 -5.21 1.06 -4.94
N THR A 42 -5.11 1.72 -6.09
CA THR A 42 -5.58 3.10 -6.28
C THR A 42 -7.00 3.14 -6.85
N GLY A 43 -7.84 4.04 -6.34
CA GLY A 43 -9.13 4.34 -6.95
C GLY A 43 -9.01 5.22 -8.21
N ALA A 44 -10.13 5.50 -8.87
CA ALA A 44 -10.21 6.27 -10.12
C ALA A 44 -9.62 7.70 -10.05
N LEU A 45 -9.45 8.25 -8.85
CA LEU A 45 -8.87 9.58 -8.61
C LEU A 45 -7.39 9.52 -8.18
N GLY A 46 -6.77 8.33 -8.18
CA GLY A 46 -5.38 8.12 -7.80
C GLY A 46 -5.11 7.94 -6.31
N SER A 47 -6.11 8.05 -5.44
CA SER A 47 -5.95 7.78 -4.00
C SER A 47 -5.86 6.27 -3.70
N VAL A 48 -4.92 5.86 -2.84
CA VAL A 48 -4.78 4.46 -2.38
C VAL A 48 -5.94 4.10 -1.46
N ARG A 49 -6.80 3.16 -1.88
CA ARG A 49 -8.00 2.72 -1.14
C ARG A 49 -7.83 1.39 -0.42
N THR A 50 -6.96 0.52 -0.92
CA THR A 50 -6.70 -0.78 -0.31
C THR A 50 -5.21 -1.05 -0.37
N ILE A 51 -4.67 -1.67 0.67
CA ILE A 51 -3.30 -2.15 0.75
C ILE A 51 -3.35 -3.65 1.00
N THR A 52 -2.62 -4.40 0.20
CA THR A 52 -2.43 -5.85 0.41
C THR A 52 -0.97 -6.17 0.67
N ASP A 53 -0.71 -7.26 1.39
CA ASP A 53 0.64 -7.83 1.48
C ASP A 53 1.02 -8.57 0.18
N ALA A 54 2.23 -9.14 0.15
CA ALA A 54 2.72 -9.93 -0.98
C ALA A 54 1.94 -11.23 -1.24
N ALA A 55 1.08 -11.65 -0.31
CA ALA A 55 0.20 -12.81 -0.43
C ALA A 55 -1.24 -12.41 -0.80
N ASP A 56 -1.45 -11.17 -1.23
CA ASP A 56 -2.75 -10.58 -1.57
C ASP A 56 -3.73 -10.47 -0.39
N THR A 57 -3.25 -10.57 0.85
CA THR A 57 -4.08 -10.36 2.05
C THR A 57 -4.27 -8.87 2.30
N VAL A 58 -5.51 -8.42 2.51
CA VAL A 58 -5.80 -7.01 2.84
C VAL A 58 -5.26 -6.66 4.23
N VAL A 59 -4.31 -5.73 4.29
CA VAL A 59 -3.70 -5.24 5.53
C VAL A 59 -4.22 -3.86 5.94
N ALA A 60 -4.74 -3.07 4.98
CA ALA A 60 -5.40 -1.81 5.28
C ALA A 60 -6.43 -1.41 4.21
N THR A 61 -7.44 -0.64 4.63
CA THR A 61 -8.38 0.05 3.73
C THR A 61 -8.52 1.52 4.12
N ASN A 62 -8.48 2.41 3.13
CA ASN A 62 -8.64 3.85 3.28
C ASN A 62 -9.94 4.32 2.63
N THR A 63 -10.74 5.09 3.36
CA THR A 63 -11.96 5.72 2.85
C THR A 63 -11.78 7.23 2.77
N PHE A 64 -12.12 7.81 1.61
CA PHE A 64 -12.05 9.25 1.37
C PHE A 64 -13.47 9.80 1.19
N GLY A 65 -13.85 10.74 2.05
CA GLY A 65 -15.10 11.51 1.94
C GLY A 65 -14.83 12.96 1.57
N CYS A 66 -15.89 13.69 1.21
CA CYS A 66 -15.87 15.11 0.88
C CYS A 66 -15.27 16.01 2.00
N GLY A 67 -15.19 15.54 3.25
CA GLY A 67 -14.67 16.26 4.42
C GLY A 67 -13.68 15.50 5.33
N VAL A 68 -12.88 14.60 4.74
CA VAL A 68 -11.78 13.75 5.29
C VAL A 68 -11.66 13.59 6.83
N THR A 69 -11.98 12.38 7.31
CA THR A 69 -11.31 11.74 8.45
C THR A 69 -10.61 10.48 7.94
N LEU A 70 -9.29 10.36 8.12
CA LEU A 70 -8.53 9.17 7.77
C LEU A 70 -8.73 8.11 8.86
N VAL A 71 -9.41 7.01 8.55
CA VAL A 71 -9.44 5.82 9.44
C VAL A 71 -8.94 4.62 8.64
N PRO A 72 -7.64 4.27 8.72
CA PRO A 72 -7.18 2.98 8.24
C PRO A 72 -7.84 1.91 9.12
N THR A 73 -8.69 1.07 8.54
CA THR A 73 -9.27 -0.06 9.27
C THR A 73 -8.28 -1.22 9.22
N LEU A 74 -7.59 -1.50 10.34
CA LEU A 74 -6.79 -2.70 10.53
C LEU A 74 -7.71 -3.80 11.08
N THR A 75 -7.98 -4.84 10.29
CA THR A 75 -8.79 -5.97 10.76
C THR A 75 -7.87 -6.98 11.47
N LEU A 76 -7.75 -6.88 12.79
CA LEU A 76 -7.12 -7.94 13.58
C LEU A 76 -8.17 -9.02 13.87
N LEU A 77 -8.11 -10.13 13.13
CA LEU A 77 -8.90 -11.32 13.46
C LEU A 77 -8.24 -12.02 14.66
N VAL A 78 -8.59 -11.63 15.89
CA VAL A 78 -8.34 -12.48 17.06
C VAL A 78 -9.53 -13.43 17.19
N ASP A 79 -9.33 -14.67 16.75
CA ASP A 79 -10.23 -15.77 17.05
C ASP A 79 -10.21 -16.03 18.57
N LEU A 80 -11.24 -15.54 19.28
CA LEU A 80 -11.50 -15.89 20.68
C LEU A 80 -12.32 -17.18 20.74
N THR A 81 -11.69 -18.31 20.40
CA THR A 81 -12.23 -19.62 20.78
C THR A 81 -11.44 -20.18 21.96
N HIS A 82 -12.17 -20.41 23.06
CA HIS A 82 -11.79 -21.02 24.35
C HIS A 82 -11.14 -20.15 25.42
N GLN A 83 -11.98 -19.60 26.30
CA GLN A 83 -11.77 -19.68 27.76
C GLN A 83 -13.15 -19.80 28.44
N ARG A 84 -13.63 -21.03 28.63
CA ARG A 84 -14.58 -21.35 29.70
C ARG A 84 -13.82 -22.24 30.68
N HIS A 85 -13.69 -21.75 31.90
CA HIS A 85 -13.32 -22.54 33.06
C HIS A 85 -14.42 -22.36 34.11
#